data_AF-A0A7S9YYN0-F1
#
_entry.id   AF-A0A7S9YYN0-F1
#
_cell.length_a   1.000
_cell.length_b   1.000
_cell.length_c   1.000
_cell.angle_alpha   90.00
_cell.angle_beta   90.00
_cell.angle_gamma   90.00
#
_symmetry.space_group_name_H-M   'P 1'
#
loop_
_entity.id
_entity.type
_entity.pdbx_description
1 polymer ?
#
loop_
_entity_poly.entity_id
_entity_poly.type
_entity_poly.pdbx_seq_one_letter_code
_entity_poly.pdbx_strand_id
1 'polypeptide(L)'
;MKISNTASAVRVTLSPTEISDLQFVIEAAERAGHYMPARVLNIMAALTRSADDVRMKQAMKRAEKDRVTRIEQDRRARERQFMLGDRYSVMASRADYADASSDPDARQWVDLVFHEIMQRPLPDQYELRRDVWRVHVVQLDGGTLGAVVGGDCTQTADPAEITSVAEQLIARFEARA
;
A
#
# COMPACT_ATOMS: atom_id res chain seq x y z
N MET A 1 25.59 -12.43 -18.23
CA MET A 1 25.83 -13.87 -18.05
C MET A 1 26.79 -14.02 -16.89
N LYS A 2 26.52 -14.91 -15.94
CA LYS A 2 27.44 -15.21 -14.85
C LYS A 2 27.93 -16.65 -14.99
N ILE A 3 29.24 -16.84 -14.96
CA ILE A 3 29.87 -18.16 -15.02
C ILE A 3 30.53 -18.43 -13.67
N SER A 4 30.36 -19.64 -13.17
CA SER A 4 30.98 -20.09 -11.92
C SER A 4 31.45 -21.53 -12.08
N ASN A 5 32.63 -21.83 -11.57
CA ASN A 5 33.22 -23.17 -11.62
C ASN A 5 32.93 -23.89 -10.30
N THR A 6 32.57 -25.17 -10.39
CA THR A 6 32.53 -26.11 -9.26
C THR A 6 33.64 -27.14 -9.43
N ALA A 7 33.81 -28.03 -8.45
CA ALA A 7 34.83 -29.09 -8.51
C ALA A 7 34.65 -30.06 -9.69
N SER A 8 33.45 -30.16 -10.27
CA SER A 8 33.12 -31.14 -11.32
C SER A 8 32.35 -30.55 -12.52
N ALA A 9 31.99 -29.26 -12.52
CA ALA A 9 31.17 -28.66 -13.57
C ALA A 9 31.36 -27.14 -13.70
N VAL A 10 30.94 -26.60 -14.84
CA VAL A 10 30.77 -25.16 -15.05
C VAL A 10 29.29 -24.83 -14.99
N ARG A 11 28.90 -23.94 -14.07
CA ARG A 11 27.54 -23.41 -13.97
C ARG A 11 27.46 -22.05 -14.65
N VAL A 12 26.53 -21.94 -15.60
CA VAL A 12 26.20 -20.68 -16.28
C VAL A 12 24.83 -20.21 -15.82
N THR A 13 24.73 -18.96 -15.38
CA THR A 13 23.47 -18.27 -15.11
C THR A 13 23.23 -17.27 -16.23
N LEU A 14 22.13 -17.47 -16.94
CA LEU A 14 21.71 -16.67 -18.09
C LEU A 14 20.44 -15.89 -17.73
N SER A 15 20.35 -14.67 -18.24
CA SER A 15 19.08 -13.95 -18.28
C SER A 15 18.17 -14.48 -19.40
N PRO A 16 16.84 -14.24 -19.35
CA PRO A 16 15.96 -14.57 -20.47
C PRO A 16 16.39 -13.92 -21.80
N THR A 17 17.01 -12.74 -21.75
CA THR A 17 17.54 -12.06 -22.94
C THR A 17 18.73 -12.82 -23.53
N GLU A 18 19.67 -13.25 -22.68
CA GLU A 18 20.85 -14.00 -23.12
C GLU A 18 20.48 -15.37 -23.71
N ILE A 19 19.40 -15.99 -23.21
CA ILE A 19 18.86 -17.23 -23.81
C ILE A 19 18.27 -16.95 -25.20
N SER A 20 17.54 -15.83 -25.37
CA SER A 20 17.03 -15.42 -26.68
C SER A 20 18.15 -15.12 -27.68
N ASP A 21 19.25 -14.50 -27.24
CA ASP A 21 20.41 -14.25 -28.10
C ASP A 21 21.09 -15.56 -28.55
N LEU A 22 21.23 -16.54 -27.63
CA LEU A 22 21.75 -17.87 -27.98
C LEU A 22 20.86 -18.61 -28.98
N GLN A 23 19.54 -18.52 -28.81
CA GLN A 23 18.58 -19.09 -29.75
C GLN A 23 18.74 -18.47 -31.14
N PHE A 24 18.83 -17.14 -31.21
CA PHE A 24 19.04 -16.43 -32.46
C PHE A 24 20.31 -16.87 -33.19
N VAL A 25 21.42 -17.01 -32.47
CA VAL A 25 22.70 -17.45 -33.04
C VAL A 25 22.60 -18.88 -33.59
N ILE A 26 21.93 -19.78 -32.88
CA ILE A 26 21.78 -21.18 -33.31
C ILE A 26 20.88 -21.27 -34.55
N GLU A 27 19.76 -20.56 -34.57
CA GLU A 27 18.88 -20.48 -35.74
C GLU A 27 19.59 -19.86 -36.96
N ALA A 28 20.41 -18.82 -36.74
CA ALA A 28 21.20 -18.21 -37.81
C ALA A 28 22.25 -19.18 -38.38
N ALA A 29 22.92 -19.94 -37.51
CA ALA A 29 23.90 -20.95 -37.93
C ALA A 29 23.25 -22.10 -38.71
N GLU A 30 22.06 -22.55 -38.28
CA GLU A 30 21.27 -23.54 -39.01
C GLU A 30 20.87 -23.03 -40.40
N ARG A 31 20.36 -21.80 -40.50
CA ARG A 31 20.02 -21.17 -41.80
C ARG A 31 21.22 -20.99 -42.72
N ALA A 32 22.41 -20.79 -42.16
CA ALA A 32 23.66 -20.73 -42.90
C ALA A 32 24.20 -22.11 -43.34
N GLY A 33 23.49 -23.21 -43.02
CA GLY A 33 23.86 -24.56 -43.42
C GLY A 33 24.89 -25.25 -42.50
N HIS A 34 25.14 -24.71 -41.30
CA HIS A 34 26.02 -25.36 -40.34
C HIS A 34 25.33 -26.55 -39.67
N TYR A 35 26.08 -27.64 -39.47
CA TYR A 35 25.58 -28.83 -38.79
C TYR A 35 25.23 -28.56 -37.32
N MET A 36 23.98 -28.82 -36.94
CA MET A 36 23.50 -28.71 -35.56
C MET A 36 23.24 -30.10 -34.96
N PRO A 37 24.00 -30.53 -33.94
CA PRO A 37 23.73 -31.78 -33.24
C PRO A 37 22.35 -31.72 -32.55
N ALA A 38 21.60 -32.83 -32.57
CA ALA A 38 20.28 -32.92 -31.93
C ALA A 38 20.28 -32.53 -30.44
N ARG A 39 21.41 -32.75 -29.75
CA ARG A 39 21.59 -32.33 -28.35
C ARG A 39 21.51 -30.81 -28.17
N VAL A 40 21.98 -30.03 -29.14
CA VAL A 40 21.92 -28.55 -29.10
C VAL A 40 20.47 -28.08 -29.16
N LEU A 41 19.66 -28.68 -30.03
CA LEU A 41 18.23 -28.37 -30.14
C LEU A 41 17.48 -28.68 -28.84
N ASN A 42 17.78 -29.81 -28.21
CA ASN A 42 17.19 -30.19 -26.92
C ASN A 42 17.57 -29.23 -25.78
N ILE A 43 18.85 -28.82 -25.73
CA ILE A 43 19.34 -27.84 -24.76
C ILE A 43 18.62 -26.50 -24.97
N MET A 44 18.47 -26.05 -26.21
CA MET A 44 17.79 -24.80 -26.51
C MET A 44 16.31 -24.84 -26.12
N ALA A 45 15.59 -25.90 -26.45
CA ALA A 45 14.19 -26.04 -26.04
C ALA A 45 14.04 -25.99 -24.50
N ALA A 46 14.97 -26.58 -23.76
CA ALA A 46 14.97 -26.52 -22.30
C ALA A 46 15.30 -25.12 -21.76
N LEU A 47 16.25 -24.41 -22.38
CA LEU A 47 16.59 -23.04 -22.02
C LEU A 47 15.44 -22.09 -22.31
N THR A 48 14.77 -22.18 -23.46
CA THR A 48 13.62 -21.34 -23.81
C THR A 48 12.46 -21.51 -22.81
N ARG A 49 12.10 -22.76 -22.47
CA ARG A 49 11.10 -23.01 -21.41
C ARG A 49 11.49 -22.39 -20.08
N SER A 50 12.75 -22.53 -19.68
CA SER A 50 13.27 -21.94 -18.44
C SER A 50 13.26 -20.42 -18.47
N ALA A 51 13.51 -19.80 -19.64
CA ALA A 51 13.43 -18.36 -19.82
C ALA A 51 12.00 -17.84 -19.63
N ASP A 52 11.01 -18.56 -20.16
CA ASP A 52 9.60 -18.21 -20.00
C ASP A 52 9.13 -18.35 -18.55
N ASP A 53 9.55 -19.40 -17.85
CA ASP A 53 9.30 -19.54 -16.41
C ASP A 53 9.89 -18.37 -15.60
N VAL A 54 11.11 -17.93 -15.94
CA VAL A 54 11.73 -16.77 -15.28
C VAL A 54 10.97 -15.48 -15.60
N ARG A 55 10.55 -15.28 -16.85
CA ARG A 55 9.72 -14.12 -17.26
C ARG A 55 8.40 -14.09 -16.49
N MET A 56 7.73 -15.24 -16.37
CA MET A 56 6.48 -15.36 -15.61
C MET A 56 6.70 -15.02 -14.14
N LYS A 57 7.73 -15.59 -13.49
CA LYS A 57 8.06 -15.27 -12.08
C LYS A 57 8.39 -13.79 -11.88
N GLN A 58 9.13 -13.19 -12.81
CA GLN A 58 9.42 -11.74 -12.76
C GLN A 58 8.15 -10.91 -12.92
N ALA A 59 7.26 -11.27 -13.85
CA ALA A 59 5.98 -10.59 -14.05
C ALA A 59 5.10 -10.69 -12.80
N MET A 60 4.97 -11.88 -12.20
CA MET A 60 4.25 -12.07 -10.94
C MET A 60 4.83 -11.22 -9.81
N LYS A 61 6.16 -11.18 -9.67
CA LYS A 61 6.81 -10.36 -8.63
C LYS A 61 6.58 -8.85 -8.85
N ARG A 62 6.55 -8.40 -10.10
CA ARG A 62 6.20 -7.01 -10.44
C ARG A 62 4.75 -6.71 -10.11
N ALA A 63 3.82 -7.57 -10.53
CA ALA A 63 2.40 -7.44 -10.23
C ALA A 63 2.14 -7.38 -8.72
N GLU A 64 2.84 -8.20 -7.93
CA GLU A 64 2.75 -8.18 -6.47
C GLU A 64 3.31 -6.87 -5.89
N LYS A 65 4.48 -6.42 -6.36
CA LYS A 65 5.03 -5.12 -5.95
C LYS A 65 4.08 -3.98 -6.27
N ASP A 66 3.47 -3.98 -7.45
CA ASP A 66 2.54 -2.96 -7.90
C ASP A 66 1.22 -3.02 -7.11
N ARG A 67 0.80 -4.21 -6.70
CA ARG A 67 -0.34 -4.40 -5.79
C ARG A 67 -0.04 -3.80 -4.41
N VAL A 68 1.10 -4.12 -3.80
CA VAL A 68 1.51 -3.56 -2.51
C VAL A 68 1.64 -2.04 -2.59
N THR A 69 2.22 -1.53 -3.67
CA THR A 69 2.38 -0.08 -3.87
C THR A 69 1.02 0.62 -3.95
N ARG A 70 0.05 0.04 -4.68
CA ARG A 70 -1.32 0.57 -4.75
C ARG A 70 -2.01 0.57 -3.39
N ILE A 71 -1.90 -0.51 -2.62
CA ILE A 71 -2.48 -0.58 -1.27
C ILE A 71 -1.90 0.51 -0.36
N GLU A 72 -0.58 0.72 -0.38
CA GLU A 72 0.05 1.75 0.44
C GLU A 72 -0.28 3.17 -0.05
N GLN A 73 -0.44 3.38 -1.36
CA GLN A 73 -0.92 4.65 -1.92
C GLN A 73 -2.35 4.95 -1.50
N ASP A 74 -3.24 3.96 -1.59
CA ASP A 74 -4.63 4.07 -1.15
C ASP A 74 -4.69 4.35 0.36
N ARG A 75 -3.83 3.68 1.15
CA ARG A 75 -3.70 3.95 2.58
C ARG A 75 -3.28 5.40 2.85
N ARG A 76 -2.22 5.90 2.21
CA ARG A 76 -1.78 7.30 2.37
C ARG A 76 -2.79 8.33 1.87
N ALA A 77 -3.59 7.97 0.87
CA ALA A 77 -4.67 8.83 0.39
C ALA A 77 -5.83 8.92 1.39
N ARG A 78 -6.02 7.88 2.23
CA ARG A 78 -7.12 7.77 3.19
C ARG A 78 -6.71 7.98 4.64
N GLU A 79 -5.43 7.88 4.98
CA GLU A 79 -4.93 7.96 6.35
C GLU A 79 -3.80 8.98 6.43
N ARG A 80 -3.82 9.79 7.48
CA ARG A 80 -2.74 10.73 7.81
C ARG A 80 -2.42 10.62 9.30
N GLN A 81 -1.14 10.65 9.61
CA GLN A 81 -0.67 10.72 10.99
C GLN A 81 0.53 11.66 11.07
N PHE A 82 0.51 12.58 12.03
CA PHE A 82 1.59 13.52 12.27
C PHE A 82 1.57 14.04 13.70
N MET A 83 2.68 14.64 14.13
CA MET A 83 2.79 15.31 15.42
C MET A 83 2.43 16.79 15.29
N LEU A 84 1.69 17.32 16.26
CA LEU A 84 1.45 18.75 16.41
C LEU A 84 2.19 19.22 17.67
N GLY A 85 3.32 19.91 17.43
CA GLY A 85 4.34 20.12 18.46
C GLY A 85 4.91 18.79 18.99
N ASP A 86 5.41 18.80 20.23
CA ASP A 86 6.02 17.60 20.84
C ASP A 86 5.03 16.79 21.69
N ARG A 87 3.81 17.30 21.90
CA ARG A 87 2.86 16.77 22.89
C ARG A 87 1.63 16.08 22.30
N TYR A 88 1.32 16.27 21.02
CA TYR A 88 0.07 15.77 20.45
C TYR A 88 0.32 14.95 19.19
N SER A 89 -0.25 13.73 19.15
CA SER A 89 -0.32 12.92 17.94
C SER A 89 -1.69 13.09 17.32
N VAL A 90 -1.71 13.46 16.05
CA VAL A 90 -2.91 13.60 15.23
C VAL A 90 -3.00 12.42 14.29
N MET A 91 -4.13 11.75 14.26
CA MET A 91 -4.49 10.70 13.31
C MET A 91 -5.74 11.13 12.58
N ALA A 92 -5.80 10.95 11.26
CA ALA A 92 -6.98 11.28 10.48
C ALA A 92 -7.25 10.20 9.44
N SER A 93 -8.52 9.83 9.29
CA SER A 93 -8.97 8.86 8.28
C SER A 93 -10.08 9.45 7.42
N ARG A 94 -10.05 9.19 6.11
CA ARG A 94 -11.00 9.72 5.13
C ARG A 94 -12.05 8.68 4.76
N ALA A 95 -13.31 9.01 4.99
CA ALA A 95 -14.45 8.15 4.70
C ALA A 95 -15.76 8.96 4.74
N ASP A 96 -16.89 8.25 4.66
CA ASP A 96 -18.20 8.78 4.99
C ASP A 96 -18.47 8.52 6.48
N TYR A 97 -18.79 9.57 7.22
CA TYR A 97 -19.00 9.52 8.66
C TYR A 97 -20.40 9.98 9.03
N ALA A 98 -21.03 9.26 9.95
CA ALA A 98 -22.29 9.64 10.58
C ALA A 98 -22.05 10.00 12.05
N ASP A 99 -22.73 11.00 12.57
CA ASP A 99 -22.76 11.24 14.01
C ASP A 99 -23.74 10.26 14.68
N ALA A 100 -23.22 9.29 15.42
CA ALA A 100 -24.04 8.35 16.17
C ALA A 100 -24.50 8.89 17.53
N SER A 101 -24.10 10.11 17.89
CA SER A 101 -24.47 10.73 19.14
C SER A 101 -25.91 11.25 19.11
N SER A 102 -26.64 11.05 20.20
CA SER A 102 -27.90 11.77 20.46
C SER A 102 -27.67 13.17 21.01
N ASP A 103 -26.47 13.44 21.53
CA ASP A 103 -26.05 14.75 22.02
C ASP A 103 -25.23 15.48 20.93
N PRO A 104 -25.70 16.62 20.41
CA PRO A 104 -25.03 17.36 19.34
C PRO A 104 -23.66 17.94 19.77
N ASP A 105 -23.39 18.03 21.07
CA ASP A 105 -22.10 18.50 21.59
C ASP A 105 -21.07 17.37 21.75
N ALA A 106 -21.51 16.11 21.80
CA ALA A 106 -20.62 14.96 22.00
C ALA A 106 -20.00 14.42 20.70
N ARG A 107 -20.68 14.58 19.55
CA ARG A 107 -20.20 14.27 18.19
C ARG A 107 -19.44 12.94 18.07
N GLN A 108 -20.19 11.85 18.15
CA GLN A 108 -19.65 10.49 18.04
C GLN A 108 -19.63 10.04 16.59
N TRP A 109 -18.67 10.57 15.82
CA TRP A 109 -18.48 10.20 14.43
C TRP A 109 -18.12 8.73 14.27
N VAL A 110 -18.88 8.01 13.45
CA VAL A 110 -18.67 6.60 13.11
C VAL A 110 -18.56 6.43 11.60
N ASP A 111 -17.68 5.53 11.18
CA ASP A 111 -17.55 5.16 9.76
C ASP A 111 -18.82 4.45 9.31
N LEU A 112 -19.47 4.97 8.27
CA LEU A 112 -20.77 4.50 7.80
C LEU A 112 -20.70 3.06 7.27
N VAL A 113 -19.66 2.74 6.51
CA VAL A 113 -19.45 1.39 5.93
C VAL A 113 -19.22 0.38 7.05
N PHE A 114 -18.40 0.75 8.03
CA PHE A 114 -18.16 -0.12 9.18
C PHE A 114 -19.42 -0.33 10.03
N HIS A 115 -20.23 0.71 10.24
CA HIS A 115 -21.51 0.58 10.97
C HIS A 115 -22.50 -0.33 10.25
N GLU A 116 -22.61 -0.22 8.93
CA GLU A 116 -23.45 -1.09 8.10
C GLU A 116 -23.01 -2.55 8.20
N ILE A 117 -21.70 -2.83 8.06
CA ILE A 117 -21.13 -4.18 8.20
C ILE A 117 -21.42 -4.76 9.59
N MET A 118 -21.29 -3.94 10.64
CA MET A 118 -21.51 -4.35 12.03
C MET A 118 -23.00 -4.41 12.42
N GLN A 119 -23.92 -4.11 11.49
CA GLN A 119 -25.38 -4.08 11.73
C GLN A 119 -25.75 -3.21 12.93
N ARG A 120 -25.02 -2.11 13.16
CA ARG A 120 -25.31 -1.17 14.24
C ARG A 120 -26.24 -0.08 13.72
N PRO A 121 -27.47 0.04 14.25
CA PRO A 121 -28.40 1.07 13.79
C PRO A 121 -27.88 2.46 14.21
N LEU A 122 -28.00 3.42 13.29
CA LEU A 122 -27.85 4.83 13.60
C LEU A 122 -29.16 5.37 14.22
N PRO A 123 -29.10 6.49 14.96
CA PRO A 123 -30.31 7.18 15.41
C PRO A 123 -31.24 7.56 14.25
N ASP A 124 -32.51 7.82 14.53
CA ASP A 124 -33.49 8.21 13.49
C ASP A 124 -33.13 9.54 12.80
N GLN A 125 -32.43 10.43 13.51
CA GLN A 125 -31.85 11.66 12.99
C GLN A 125 -30.37 11.72 13.32
N TYR A 126 -29.52 11.87 12.31
CA TYR A 126 -28.08 11.98 12.45
C TYR A 126 -27.49 12.92 11.41
N GLU A 127 -26.36 13.56 11.75
CA GLU A 127 -25.56 14.29 10.77
C GLU A 127 -24.74 13.31 9.94
N LEU A 128 -24.79 13.44 8.61
CA LEU A 128 -23.97 12.66 7.68
C LEU A 128 -22.99 13.58 6.97
N ARG A 129 -21.70 13.24 7.03
CA ARG A 129 -20.65 13.88 6.24
C ARG A 129 -20.00 12.88 5.31
N ARG A 130 -20.00 13.21 4.02
CA ARG A 130 -19.44 12.35 2.98
C ARG A 130 -18.09 12.85 2.53
N ASP A 131 -17.19 11.92 2.29
CA ASP A 131 -15.82 12.16 1.83
C ASP A 131 -15.08 13.21 2.68
N VAL A 132 -15.09 13.04 4.01
CA VAL A 132 -14.42 13.95 4.96
C VAL A 132 -13.35 13.21 5.75
N TRP A 133 -12.48 13.96 6.43
CA TRP A 133 -11.49 13.43 7.35
C TRP A 133 -12.03 13.41 8.78
N ARG A 134 -12.07 12.25 9.41
CA ARG A 134 -12.26 12.12 10.86
C ARG A 134 -10.91 12.25 11.54
N VAL A 135 -10.74 13.31 12.30
CA VAL A 135 -9.52 13.66 13.03
C VAL A 135 -9.63 13.18 14.47
N HIS A 136 -8.60 12.50 14.96
CA HIS A 136 -8.42 12.07 16.33
C HIS A 136 -7.13 12.65 16.87
N VAL A 137 -7.20 13.22 18.06
CA VAL A 137 -6.04 13.78 18.74
C VAL A 137 -5.85 13.07 20.07
N VAL A 138 -4.61 12.69 20.33
CA VAL A 138 -4.18 12.17 21.63
C VAL A 138 -2.99 12.98 22.13
N GLN A 139 -2.97 13.24 23.43
CA GLN A 139 -1.84 13.82 24.11
C GLN A 139 -0.86 12.70 24.47
N LEU A 140 0.42 12.95 24.21
CA LEU A 140 1.52 12.08 24.58
C LEU A 140 2.18 12.58 25.87
N ASP A 141 2.56 11.64 26.72
CA ASP A 141 3.41 11.85 27.88
C ASP A 141 4.70 11.05 27.70
N GLY A 142 5.82 11.73 27.48
CA GLY A 142 7.12 11.09 27.21
C GLY A 142 7.13 10.13 26.01
N GLY A 143 6.24 10.33 25.02
CA GLY A 143 6.07 9.44 23.87
C GLY A 143 5.13 8.25 24.09
N THR A 144 4.53 8.13 25.27
CA THR A 144 3.44 7.18 25.56
C THR A 144 2.09 7.87 25.51
N LEU A 145 0.99 7.12 25.36
CA LEU A 145 -0.36 7.70 25.34
C LEU A 145 -0.71 8.24 26.73
N GLY A 146 -0.84 9.56 26.85
CA GLY A 146 -1.21 10.23 28.10
C GLY A 146 -2.71 10.39 28.24
N ALA A 147 -3.35 11.10 27.31
CA ALA A 147 -4.80 11.36 27.35
C ALA A 147 -5.43 11.38 25.96
N VAL A 148 -6.72 11.03 25.89
CA VAL A 148 -7.53 11.23 24.69
C VAL A 148 -8.05 12.67 24.69
N VAL A 149 -7.63 13.47 23.71
CA VAL A 149 -8.06 14.87 23.58
C VAL A 149 -9.46 14.93 22.99
N GLY A 150 -9.72 14.12 21.95
CA GLY A 150 -11.02 13.98 21.31
C GLY A 150 -10.90 13.73 19.81
N GLY A 151 -12.04 13.77 19.13
CA GLY A 151 -12.10 13.69 17.68
C GLY A 151 -13.28 14.44 17.10
N ASP A 152 -13.13 14.93 15.87
CA ASP A 152 -14.19 15.58 15.09
C ASP A 152 -13.91 15.37 13.59
N CYS A 153 -14.89 15.69 12.75
CA CYS A 153 -14.74 15.62 11.30
C CYS A 153 -14.42 16.99 10.69
N THR A 154 -13.63 16.98 9.62
CA THR A 154 -13.52 18.13 8.71
C THR A 154 -14.86 18.39 8.01
N GLN A 155 -14.97 19.54 7.33
CA GLN A 155 -16.14 19.88 6.52
C GLN A 155 -16.01 19.33 5.10
N THR A 156 -14.78 19.19 4.60
CA THR A 156 -14.50 18.70 3.25
C THR A 156 -13.41 17.62 3.24
N ALA A 157 -13.13 17.10 2.03
CA ALA A 157 -12.02 16.21 1.75
C ALA A 157 -10.64 16.91 1.76
N ASP A 158 -10.58 18.23 1.95
CA ASP A 158 -9.31 18.99 1.95
C ASP A 158 -8.45 18.61 3.16
N PRO A 159 -7.27 18.02 2.96
CA PRO A 159 -6.39 17.65 4.06
C PRO A 159 -5.85 18.84 4.85
N ALA A 160 -5.89 20.07 4.30
CA ALA A 160 -5.47 21.27 5.01
C ALA A 160 -6.36 21.56 6.23
N GLU A 161 -7.63 21.12 6.23
CA GLU A 161 -8.55 21.30 7.34
C GLU A 161 -8.17 20.46 8.58
N ILE A 162 -7.41 19.37 8.41
CA ILE A 162 -7.07 18.43 9.50
C ILE A 162 -6.34 19.15 10.64
N THR A 163 -5.38 20.01 10.31
CA THR A 163 -4.60 20.77 11.30
C THR A 163 -5.50 21.72 12.08
N SER A 164 -6.38 22.46 11.38
CA SER A 164 -7.31 23.39 12.03
C SER A 164 -8.27 22.67 12.98
N VAL A 165 -8.79 21.49 12.60
CA VAL A 165 -9.66 20.69 13.48
C VAL A 165 -8.88 20.19 14.70
N ALA A 166 -7.66 19.70 14.50
CA ALA A 166 -6.81 19.23 15.59
C ALA A 166 -6.50 20.34 16.62
N GLU A 167 -6.15 21.54 16.15
CA GLU A 167 -5.90 22.71 17.01
C GLU A 167 -7.13 23.11 17.83
N GLN A 168 -8.32 23.09 17.21
CA GLN A 168 -9.58 23.37 17.92
C GLN A 168 -9.87 22.33 19.01
N LEU A 169 -9.63 21.04 18.74
CA LEU A 169 -9.78 19.97 19.72
C LEU A 169 -8.83 20.17 20.91
N ILE A 170 -7.56 20.48 20.62
CA ILE A 170 -6.54 20.76 21.66
C ILE A 170 -6.95 21.97 22.50
N ALA A 171 -7.34 23.08 21.88
CA ALA A 171 -7.74 24.28 22.60
C ALA A 171 -8.93 24.05 23.53
N ARG A 172 -9.93 23.27 23.09
CA ARG A 172 -11.08 22.89 23.94
C ARG A 172 -10.67 21.99 25.10
N PHE A 173 -9.72 21.09 24.90
CA PHE A 173 -9.20 20.21 25.94
C PHE A 173 -8.39 21.00 26.98
N GLU A 174 -7.47 21.85 26.55
CA GLU A 174 -6.67 22.70 27.44
C GLU A 174 -7.54 23.71 28.22
N ALA A 175 -8.64 24.18 27.64
CA ALA A 175 -9.59 25.05 28.36
C ALA A 175 -10.42 24.32 29.43
N ARG A 176 -10.47 22.98 29.41
CA ARG A 176 -11.20 22.14 30.36
C ARG A 176 -10.30 21.50 31.43
N ALA A 177 -8.99 21.53 31.24
CA ALA A 177 -7.98 20.99 32.15
C ALA A 177 -7.63 21.98 33.27
#